data_AF-A0A2Z5U8C0-F1
#
_entry.id   AF-A0A2Z5U8C0-F1
#
_cell.length_a   1.000
_cell.length_b   1.000
_cell.length_c   1.000
_cell.angle_alpha   90.00
_cell.angle_beta   90.00
_cell.angle_gamma   90.00
#
_symmetry.space_group_name_H-M   'P 1'
#
loop_
_entity.id
_entity.type
_entity.pdbx_description
1 polymer ?
#
loop_
_entity_poly.entity_id
_entity_poly.type
_entity_poly.pdbx_seq_one_letter_code
_entity_poly.pdbx_strand_id
1 'polypeptide(L)'
;QCQKDKEGADYVCPEGTQGNGNFADPATCRRFYQCVDGYPYLNRCPSGLYFDDISKYCTFKVEARCGPIATTPAPITEAPTDLATRCEPADCQLPYCFCSKDGTLIPGGLEPEDTPQMIMLTFDGAVNLNNFDLYKKVFNGKLRNPNGCPIRGTFFLSHEYSNYAMVQKLAHDGHEMATGTISQQQGLQDKGYEEWAGEMIGMREIMRKFSNISRSEVVGARAPFLKPGRNTQFKVLEDFGYIYDSSVGVPPLPIPVWPYTLDYKIAHECKAGTCPTKSFPGLWEVPFNAHYVATYEGGHCPYLDQCVLHNHDSDDVLDWLQEDFRRYYEQNRAPYMMPFHTNWFQIKELERGLHKFLHWASEQEDVWFVTVTQALTWITEPRSASTLNNYEAWKCDKKDLPPAACNISNKCALPFKHPDTNFTDTRYMETCTECPNQYPWLGDSGGTGIPGKDNYIPDNLK
;
A
#
# COMPACT_ATOMS: atom_id res chain seq x y z
N GLN A 1 -61.59 6.35 -53.83
CA GLN A 1 -61.07 5.04 -53.39
C GLN A 1 -59.61 5.21 -53.00
N CYS A 2 -59.26 5.05 -51.71
CA CYS A 2 -58.57 3.85 -51.14
C CYS A 2 -57.13 3.74 -51.66
N GLN A 3 -56.08 3.86 -50.84
CA GLN A 3 -55.75 3.04 -49.66
C GLN A 3 -55.08 3.91 -48.55
N LYS A 4 -55.69 4.07 -47.37
CA LYS A 4 -55.29 3.38 -46.12
C LYS A 4 -54.34 2.20 -46.30
N ASP A 5 -53.15 2.32 -45.71
CA ASP A 5 -52.31 1.28 -45.08
C ASP A 5 -51.05 2.01 -44.54
N LYS A 6 -50.65 2.00 -43.27
CA LYS A 6 -51.02 1.28 -42.05
C LYS A 6 -50.70 2.12 -40.82
N GLU A 7 -51.36 1.77 -39.74
CA GLU A 7 -51.27 2.30 -38.37
C GLU A 7 -49.86 2.47 -37.83
N GLY A 8 -49.72 3.41 -36.89
CA GLY A 8 -48.56 3.51 -36.02
C GLY A 8 -48.31 2.18 -35.32
N ALA A 9 -47.13 1.62 -35.55
CA ALA A 9 -46.53 0.72 -34.59
C ALA A 9 -45.96 1.63 -33.50
N ASP A 10 -46.56 1.61 -32.30
CA ASP A 10 -45.91 2.17 -31.12
C ASP A 10 -44.55 1.48 -30.98
N TYR A 11 -43.48 2.28 -31.04
CA TYR A 11 -42.13 1.75 -30.91
C TYR A 11 -42.00 1.10 -29.53
N VAL A 12 -41.68 -0.19 -29.46
CA VAL A 12 -41.54 -0.90 -28.19
C VAL A 12 -40.09 -0.87 -27.75
N CYS A 13 -39.84 -0.45 -26.51
CA CYS A 13 -38.51 -0.43 -25.93
C CYS A 13 -37.97 -1.86 -25.72
N PRO A 14 -36.67 -2.12 -25.97
CA PRO A 14 -36.07 -3.43 -25.70
C PRO A 14 -36.14 -3.83 -24.21
N GLU A 15 -36.43 -5.09 -23.89
CA GLU A 15 -36.46 -5.62 -22.51
C GLU A 15 -35.06 -6.09 -22.02
N GLY A 16 -34.75 -5.94 -20.72
CA GLY A 16 -33.51 -6.42 -20.06
C GLY A 16 -32.61 -5.33 -19.46
N THR A 17 -31.35 -5.65 -19.10
CA THR A 17 -30.34 -4.72 -18.54
C THR A 17 -29.93 -3.55 -19.46
N GLN A 18 -30.56 -3.45 -20.64
CA GLN A 18 -30.36 -2.42 -21.67
C GLN A 18 -31.63 -1.59 -21.96
N GLY A 19 -32.70 -1.70 -21.15
CA GLY A 19 -33.99 -1.06 -21.47
C GLY A 19 -34.03 0.47 -21.44
N ASN A 20 -33.04 1.12 -20.83
CA ASN A 20 -32.93 2.59 -20.78
C ASN A 20 -31.80 3.08 -21.70
N GLY A 21 -32.11 4.02 -22.61
CA GLY A 21 -31.13 4.53 -23.56
C GLY A 21 -31.76 5.11 -24.84
N ASN A 22 -30.91 5.52 -25.79
CA ASN A 22 -31.34 6.01 -27.10
C ASN A 22 -31.24 4.91 -28.14
N PHE A 23 -32.25 4.80 -29.01
CA PHE A 23 -32.37 3.77 -30.02
C PHE A 23 -32.79 4.37 -31.36
N ALA A 24 -32.25 3.87 -32.46
CA ALA A 24 -32.58 4.39 -33.78
C ALA A 24 -34.06 4.22 -34.12
N ASP A 25 -34.65 5.25 -34.74
CA ASP A 25 -35.98 5.14 -35.35
C ASP A 25 -35.87 4.32 -36.66
N PRO A 26 -36.55 3.17 -36.77
CA PRO A 26 -36.51 2.33 -37.98
C PRO A 26 -36.97 3.04 -39.25
N ALA A 27 -37.78 4.09 -39.12
CA ALA A 27 -38.30 4.83 -40.26
C ALA A 27 -37.35 5.92 -40.75
N THR A 28 -36.47 6.46 -39.89
CA THR A 28 -35.60 7.58 -40.27
C THR A 28 -34.45 7.84 -39.30
N CYS A 29 -33.24 8.03 -39.81
CA CYS A 29 -32.10 8.44 -38.97
C CYS A 29 -32.13 9.92 -38.56
N ARG A 30 -33.18 10.69 -38.86
CA ARG A 30 -33.33 12.06 -38.33
C ARG A 30 -34.03 12.08 -36.96
N ARG A 31 -34.46 10.91 -36.49
CA ARG A 31 -35.18 10.72 -35.24
C ARG A 31 -34.63 9.50 -34.52
N PHE A 32 -34.92 9.43 -33.23
CA PHE A 32 -34.55 8.31 -32.38
C PHE A 32 -35.56 8.20 -31.25
N TYR A 33 -35.69 7.01 -30.67
CA TYR A 33 -36.50 6.79 -29.49
C TYR A 33 -35.59 6.76 -28.26
N GLN A 34 -35.93 7.54 -27.26
CA GLN A 34 -35.32 7.43 -25.93
C GLN A 34 -36.24 6.55 -25.07
N CYS A 35 -35.74 5.44 -24.59
CA CYS A 35 -36.47 4.58 -23.68
C CYS A 35 -36.11 4.92 -22.24
N VAL A 36 -37.13 5.13 -21.41
CA VAL A 36 -37.00 5.31 -19.96
C VAL A 36 -38.06 4.48 -19.27
N ASP A 37 -37.62 3.53 -18.45
CA ASP A 37 -38.42 2.56 -17.71
C ASP A 37 -39.44 1.82 -18.58
N GLY A 38 -38.98 1.42 -19.78
CA GLY A 38 -39.78 0.70 -20.78
C GLY A 38 -40.69 1.58 -21.63
N TYR A 39 -40.75 2.90 -21.38
CA TYR A 39 -41.58 3.83 -22.15
C TYR A 39 -40.78 4.57 -23.24
N PRO A 40 -41.26 4.57 -24.50
CA PRO A 40 -40.58 5.19 -25.64
C PRO A 40 -40.92 6.68 -25.79
N TYR A 41 -39.90 7.52 -25.90
CA TYR A 41 -40.04 8.95 -26.19
C TYR A 41 -39.40 9.28 -27.54
N LEU A 42 -40.21 9.66 -28.52
CA LEU A 42 -39.71 10.03 -29.85
C LEU A 42 -39.01 11.39 -29.82
N ASN A 43 -37.73 11.40 -30.16
CA ASN A 43 -36.89 12.60 -30.25
C ASN A 43 -36.41 12.83 -31.69
N ARG A 44 -36.08 14.08 -32.02
CA ARG A 44 -35.49 14.47 -33.31
C ARG A 44 -34.07 14.95 -33.11
N CYS A 45 -33.18 14.57 -34.01
CA CYS A 45 -31.85 15.16 -34.04
C CYS A 45 -31.92 16.65 -34.39
N PRO A 46 -31.01 17.48 -33.85
CA PRO A 46 -30.87 18.88 -34.24
C PRO A 46 -30.71 19.05 -35.76
N SER A 47 -31.11 20.21 -36.28
CA SER A 47 -31.10 20.50 -37.72
C SER A 47 -29.74 20.21 -38.36
N GLY A 48 -29.74 19.29 -39.33
CA GLY A 48 -28.54 18.88 -40.07
C GLY A 48 -27.84 17.61 -39.55
N LEU A 49 -28.23 17.10 -38.38
CA LEU A 49 -27.65 15.91 -37.78
C LEU A 49 -28.54 14.66 -37.98
N TYR A 50 -27.90 13.50 -37.87
CA TYR A 50 -28.48 12.17 -38.03
C TYR A 50 -28.04 11.29 -36.86
N PHE A 51 -28.95 10.46 -36.36
CA PHE A 51 -28.67 9.56 -35.25
C PHE A 51 -27.75 8.42 -35.69
N ASP A 52 -26.63 8.25 -34.97
CA ASP A 52 -25.72 7.12 -35.11
C ASP A 52 -26.16 6.00 -34.15
N ASP A 53 -26.59 4.87 -34.71
CA ASP A 53 -27.11 3.76 -33.93
C ASP A 53 -26.04 2.90 -33.24
N ILE A 54 -24.75 3.13 -33.54
CA ILE A 54 -23.65 2.51 -32.79
C ILE A 54 -23.29 3.38 -31.59
N SER A 55 -23.11 4.69 -31.82
CA SER A 55 -22.67 5.60 -30.76
C SER A 55 -23.81 6.16 -29.89
N LYS A 56 -25.07 5.96 -30.30
CA LYS A 56 -26.30 6.37 -29.62
C LYS A 56 -26.47 7.90 -29.43
N TYR A 57 -25.91 8.71 -30.34
CA TYR A 57 -26.08 10.17 -30.39
C TYR A 57 -26.22 10.69 -31.82
N CYS A 58 -26.66 11.94 -31.97
CA CYS A 58 -26.81 12.61 -33.27
C CYS A 58 -25.47 13.20 -33.75
N THR A 59 -25.01 12.79 -34.94
CA THR A 59 -23.79 13.29 -35.59
C THR A 59 -24.04 13.73 -37.03
N PHE A 60 -23.01 14.20 -37.74
CA PHE A 60 -23.14 14.59 -39.15
C PHE A 60 -23.46 13.39 -40.05
N LYS A 61 -24.19 13.65 -41.14
CA LYS A 61 -24.70 12.61 -42.06
C LYS A 61 -23.63 11.62 -42.53
N VAL A 62 -22.41 12.10 -42.78
CA VAL A 62 -21.31 11.30 -43.33
C VAL A 62 -20.68 10.36 -42.29
N GLU A 63 -20.86 10.66 -41.00
CA GLU A 63 -20.36 9.86 -39.87
C GLU A 63 -21.44 8.95 -39.28
N ALA A 64 -22.71 9.33 -39.44
CA ALA A 64 -23.83 8.63 -38.83
C ALA A 64 -24.03 7.24 -39.44
N ARG A 65 -23.95 6.21 -38.60
CA ARG A 65 -24.36 4.84 -38.93
C ARG A 65 -25.85 4.69 -38.65
N CYS A 66 -26.65 4.97 -39.67
CA CYS A 66 -28.10 4.81 -39.65
C CYS A 66 -28.51 3.38 -39.29
N GLY A 67 -29.21 3.22 -38.17
CA GLY A 67 -29.79 1.95 -37.74
C GLY A 67 -31.30 1.83 -38.01
N PRO A 68 -31.97 0.84 -37.39
CA PRO A 68 -31.47 -0.07 -36.37
C PRO A 68 -30.47 -1.10 -36.92
N ILE A 69 -29.26 -1.13 -36.36
CA ILE A 69 -28.23 -2.13 -36.65
C ILE A 69 -28.35 -3.22 -35.59
N ALA A 70 -28.47 -4.48 -36.03
CA ALA A 70 -28.50 -5.61 -35.11
C ALA A 70 -27.23 -5.61 -34.25
N THR A 71 -27.39 -5.48 -32.94
CA THR A 71 -26.28 -5.64 -32.01
C THR A 71 -25.87 -7.11 -32.03
N THR A 72 -24.65 -7.40 -32.45
CA THR A 72 -24.02 -8.67 -32.10
C THR A 72 -24.06 -8.76 -30.58
N PRO A 73 -24.55 -9.87 -29.98
CA PRO A 73 -24.46 -10.06 -28.54
C PRO A 73 -23.00 -9.79 -28.15
N ALA A 74 -22.78 -8.86 -27.23
CA ALA A 74 -21.47 -8.76 -26.61
C ALA A 74 -21.13 -10.17 -26.12
N PRO A 75 -19.91 -10.69 -26.36
CA PRO A 75 -19.52 -11.94 -25.76
C PRO A 75 -19.84 -11.83 -24.27
N ILE A 76 -20.60 -12.81 -23.76
CA ILE A 76 -20.85 -12.93 -22.33
C ILE A 76 -19.47 -13.16 -21.74
N THR A 77 -18.82 -12.10 -21.27
CA THR A 77 -17.66 -12.23 -20.41
C THR A 77 -18.21 -12.91 -19.16
N GLU A 78 -17.86 -14.18 -18.97
CA GLU A 78 -18.02 -14.83 -17.67
C GLU A 78 -17.52 -13.84 -16.60
N ALA A 79 -18.29 -13.69 -15.52
CA ALA A 79 -17.84 -12.89 -14.39
C ALA A 79 -16.42 -13.36 -14.01
N PRO A 80 -15.47 -12.46 -13.70
CA PRO A 80 -14.10 -12.87 -13.43
C PRO A 80 -14.12 -13.94 -12.31
N THR A 81 -13.74 -15.17 -12.65
CA THR A 81 -13.92 -16.36 -11.79
C THR A 81 -12.99 -16.39 -10.58
N ASP A 82 -12.18 -15.35 -10.39
CA ASP A 82 -11.07 -15.30 -9.43
C ASP A 82 -11.13 -14.06 -8.53
N LEU A 83 -12.33 -13.48 -8.35
CA LEU A 83 -12.49 -12.39 -7.38
C LEU A 83 -12.52 -12.95 -5.97
N ALA A 84 -11.80 -12.31 -5.06
CA ALA A 84 -11.86 -12.61 -3.64
C ALA A 84 -13.30 -12.43 -3.12
N THR A 85 -13.78 -13.40 -2.36
CA THR A 85 -15.09 -13.35 -1.71
C THR A 85 -15.05 -12.53 -0.44
N ARG A 86 -16.21 -12.17 0.11
CA ARG A 86 -16.27 -11.51 1.42
C ARG A 86 -15.77 -12.46 2.52
N CYS A 87 -15.21 -11.87 3.57
CA CYS A 87 -14.73 -12.59 4.74
C CYS A 87 -15.81 -13.52 5.32
N GLU A 88 -15.45 -14.79 5.46
CA GLU A 88 -16.18 -15.78 6.24
C GLU A 88 -15.35 -16.13 7.49
N PRO A 89 -15.63 -15.51 8.66
CA PRO A 89 -14.79 -15.68 9.84
C PRO A 89 -14.68 -17.10 10.37
N ALA A 90 -15.61 -18.00 10.00
CA ALA A 90 -15.55 -19.41 10.38
C ALA A 90 -14.40 -20.15 9.67
N ASP A 91 -14.15 -19.81 8.40
CA ASP A 91 -13.15 -20.46 7.54
C ASP A 91 -11.80 -19.71 7.58
N CYS A 92 -11.77 -18.50 8.12
CA CYS A 92 -10.57 -17.68 8.30
C CYS A 92 -10.14 -17.65 9.77
N GLN A 93 -9.23 -18.55 10.15
CA GLN A 93 -8.79 -18.70 11.54
C GLN A 93 -7.30 -18.43 11.72
N LEU A 94 -6.97 -17.80 12.85
CA LEU A 94 -5.60 -17.62 13.30
C LEU A 94 -4.92 -18.97 13.53
N PRO A 95 -3.58 -19.09 13.31
CA PRO A 95 -2.66 -18.01 12.95
C PRO A 95 -2.56 -17.74 11.44
N TYR A 96 -3.24 -18.51 10.60
CA TYR A 96 -3.00 -18.53 9.15
C TYR A 96 -3.84 -17.52 8.37
N CYS A 97 -5.03 -17.19 8.87
CA CYS A 97 -5.95 -16.27 8.25
C CYS A 97 -6.59 -15.38 9.32
N PHE A 98 -6.71 -14.09 9.02
CA PHE A 98 -7.49 -13.19 9.85
C PHE A 98 -8.25 -12.18 9.00
N CYS A 99 -9.56 -12.16 9.16
CA CYS A 99 -10.42 -11.19 8.52
C CYS A 99 -11.64 -10.89 9.40
N SER A 100 -12.27 -9.76 9.15
CA SER A 100 -13.59 -9.44 9.71
C SER A 100 -14.44 -8.73 8.67
N LYS A 101 -15.74 -8.60 8.94
CA LYS A 101 -16.71 -8.06 7.96
C LYS A 101 -16.41 -6.62 7.56
N ASP A 102 -15.87 -5.82 8.47
CA ASP A 102 -15.57 -4.40 8.30
C ASP A 102 -14.12 -4.03 8.66
N GLY A 103 -13.30 -5.02 9.04
CA GLY A 103 -11.90 -4.81 9.39
C GLY A 103 -11.66 -4.34 10.82
N THR A 104 -12.70 -4.20 11.65
CA THR A 104 -12.58 -3.55 12.97
C THR A 104 -12.46 -4.50 14.15
N LEU A 105 -12.69 -5.80 13.95
CA LEU A 105 -12.67 -6.81 15.01
C LEU A 105 -11.26 -7.00 15.57
N ILE A 106 -11.17 -7.13 16.90
CA ILE A 106 -9.90 -7.37 17.61
C ILE A 106 -9.50 -8.84 17.47
N PRO A 107 -8.25 -9.14 17.06
CA PRO A 107 -7.73 -10.51 16.98
C PRO A 107 -7.92 -11.29 18.29
N GLY A 108 -8.37 -12.53 18.19
CA GLY A 108 -8.61 -13.40 19.34
C GLY A 108 -9.87 -13.07 20.15
N GLY A 109 -10.66 -12.06 19.76
CA GLY A 109 -11.90 -11.68 20.46
C GLY A 109 -11.65 -11.10 21.85
N LEU A 110 -10.49 -10.46 22.05
CA LEU A 110 -10.18 -9.74 23.28
C LEU A 110 -11.05 -8.49 23.40
N GLU A 111 -11.34 -8.08 24.63
CA GLU A 111 -11.92 -6.78 24.90
C GLU A 111 -10.86 -5.68 24.67
N PRO A 112 -11.25 -4.45 24.28
CA PRO A 112 -10.31 -3.36 24.08
C PRO A 112 -9.38 -3.12 25.27
N GLU A 113 -9.89 -3.18 26.50
CA GLU A 113 -9.11 -2.91 27.72
C GLU A 113 -8.02 -3.96 27.98
N ASP A 114 -8.23 -5.19 27.50
CA ASP A 114 -7.26 -6.29 27.60
C ASP A 114 -6.26 -6.30 26.43
N THR A 115 -6.48 -5.48 25.40
CA THR A 115 -5.68 -5.46 24.17
C THR A 115 -4.52 -4.48 24.31
N PRO A 116 -3.25 -4.84 24.05
CA PRO A 116 -2.17 -3.85 24.07
C PRO A 116 -2.36 -2.81 22.97
N GLN A 117 -2.10 -1.55 23.27
CA GLN A 117 -2.01 -0.54 22.22
C GLN A 117 -0.62 -0.59 21.59
N MET A 118 -0.55 -1.11 20.37
CA MET A 118 0.67 -1.13 19.59
C MET A 118 0.86 0.22 18.87
N ILE A 119 2.07 0.77 18.92
CA ILE A 119 2.52 1.90 18.10
C ILE A 119 3.62 1.38 17.15
N MET A 120 3.44 1.58 15.85
CA MET A 120 4.40 1.15 14.82
C MET A 120 5.03 2.38 14.16
N LEU A 121 6.26 2.73 14.57
CA LEU A 121 7.03 3.78 13.92
C LEU A 121 7.60 3.24 12.61
N THR A 122 7.19 3.82 11.48
CA THR A 122 7.69 3.39 10.16
C THR A 122 8.36 4.55 9.41
N PHE A 123 9.42 4.24 8.68
CA PHE A 123 10.26 5.22 7.99
C PHE A 123 10.45 4.82 6.54
N ASP A 124 10.10 5.72 5.64
CA ASP A 124 10.10 5.44 4.20
C ASP A 124 11.23 6.20 3.51
N GLY A 125 11.82 5.52 2.52
CA GLY A 125 12.83 6.09 1.63
C GLY A 125 14.26 5.69 1.99
N ALA A 126 15.22 6.49 1.51
CA ALA A 126 16.63 6.17 1.63
C ALA A 126 17.18 6.52 3.02
N VAL A 127 17.98 5.63 3.61
CA VAL A 127 18.73 5.91 4.83
C VAL A 127 20.12 6.41 4.46
N ASN A 128 20.48 7.62 4.88
CA ASN A 128 21.79 8.21 4.59
C ASN A 128 22.19 9.25 5.64
N LEU A 129 23.28 9.97 5.38
CA LEU A 129 23.85 10.97 6.29
C LEU A 129 22.85 12.08 6.69
N ASN A 130 21.83 12.36 5.88
CA ASN A 130 20.87 13.43 6.16
C ASN A 130 19.88 13.06 7.27
N ASN A 131 19.59 11.77 7.46
CA ASN A 131 18.50 11.32 8.33
C ASN A 131 18.94 10.29 9.37
N PHE A 132 20.05 9.59 9.18
CA PHE A 132 20.52 8.54 10.09
C PHE A 132 20.69 9.03 11.53
N ASP A 133 21.30 10.21 11.74
CA ASP A 133 21.47 10.77 13.08
C ASP A 133 20.13 11.23 13.70
N LEU A 134 19.16 11.63 12.88
CA LEU A 134 17.82 11.98 13.34
C LEU A 134 17.09 10.73 13.85
N TYR A 135 17.16 9.63 13.11
CA TYR A 135 16.61 8.34 13.55
C TYR A 135 17.27 7.84 14.83
N LYS A 136 18.60 8.00 14.98
CA LYS A 136 19.30 7.64 16.21
C LYS A 136 18.88 8.47 17.43
N LYS A 137 18.45 9.72 17.24
CA LYS A 137 17.89 10.51 18.36
C LYS A 137 16.57 9.92 18.85
N VAL A 138 15.72 9.46 17.94
CA VAL A 138 14.47 8.74 18.26
C VAL A 138 14.79 7.44 18.99
N PHE A 139 15.71 6.64 18.44
CA PHE A 139 16.08 5.31 18.93
C PHE A 139 17.33 5.32 19.83
N ASN A 140 17.43 6.29 20.73
CA ASN A 140 18.62 6.48 21.57
C ASN A 140 18.73 5.51 22.77
N GLY A 141 17.79 4.57 22.92
CA GLY A 141 17.76 3.56 23.99
C GLY A 141 17.23 4.05 25.35
N LYS A 142 16.81 5.32 25.46
CA LYS A 142 16.16 5.86 26.68
C LYS A 142 14.70 5.44 26.78
N LEU A 143 13.97 5.50 25.66
CA LEU A 143 12.59 5.03 25.58
C LEU A 143 12.56 3.50 25.53
N ARG A 144 11.75 2.91 26.40
CA ARG A 144 11.63 1.46 26.57
C ARG A 144 10.16 1.06 26.67
N ASN A 145 9.87 -0.11 26.15
CA ASN A 145 8.58 -0.77 26.35
C ASN A 145 8.45 -1.27 27.81
N PRO A 146 7.24 -1.66 28.25
CA PRO A 146 7.01 -2.17 29.61
C PRO A 146 7.88 -3.38 29.99
N ASN A 147 8.28 -4.22 29.03
CA ASN A 147 9.23 -5.32 29.26
C ASN A 147 10.71 -4.88 29.43
N GLY A 148 10.98 -3.57 29.43
CA GLY A 148 12.32 -3.00 29.53
C GLY A 148 13.11 -3.00 28.23
N CYS A 149 12.60 -3.52 27.12
CA CYS A 149 13.31 -3.50 25.84
C CYS A 149 13.26 -2.11 25.19
N PRO A 150 14.33 -1.67 24.50
CA PRO A 150 14.29 -0.43 23.73
C PRO A 150 13.20 -0.46 22.66
N ILE A 151 12.57 0.69 22.42
CA ILE A 151 11.60 0.83 21.33
C ILE A 151 12.25 0.55 19.97
N ARG A 152 11.50 -0.04 19.05
CA ARG A 152 11.94 -0.38 17.70
C ARG A 152 11.06 0.27 16.65
N GLY A 153 11.49 0.18 15.39
CA GLY A 153 10.82 0.79 14.24
C GLY A 153 11.13 -0.01 12.99
N THR A 154 10.40 0.30 11.92
CA THR A 154 10.41 -0.44 10.65
C THR A 154 10.80 0.50 9.52
N PHE A 155 11.78 0.11 8.70
CA PHE A 155 12.33 0.95 7.64
C PHE A 155 11.99 0.34 6.28
N PHE A 156 11.15 1.01 5.49
CA PHE A 156 10.83 0.65 4.11
C PHE A 156 11.82 1.33 3.16
N LEU A 157 12.89 0.61 2.85
CA LEU A 157 14.08 1.17 2.22
C LEU A 157 13.92 1.30 0.71
N SER A 158 14.26 2.47 0.18
CA SER A 158 14.50 2.68 -1.25
C SER A 158 15.99 2.57 -1.59
N HIS A 159 16.33 2.10 -2.79
CA HIS A 159 17.73 1.92 -3.16
C HIS A 159 18.50 3.23 -3.34
N GLU A 160 17.99 4.14 -4.18
CA GLU A 160 18.79 5.30 -4.59
C GLU A 160 19.22 6.18 -3.41
N TYR A 161 20.51 6.50 -3.33
CA TYR A 161 21.14 7.30 -2.26
C TYR A 161 21.15 6.68 -0.87
N SER A 162 20.87 5.38 -0.73
CA SER A 162 21.01 4.68 0.56
C SER A 162 22.46 4.37 0.92
N ASN A 163 22.79 4.52 2.20
CA ASN A 163 24.04 4.09 2.82
C ASN A 163 23.82 2.72 3.47
N TYR A 164 24.33 1.67 2.85
CA TYR A 164 24.10 0.29 3.29
C TYR A 164 24.87 -0.09 4.56
N ALA A 165 25.93 0.64 4.92
CA ALA A 165 26.56 0.47 6.23
C ALA A 165 25.66 1.00 7.36
N MET A 166 24.96 2.11 7.13
CA MET A 166 23.96 2.65 8.07
C MET A 166 22.72 1.76 8.17
N VAL A 167 22.22 1.24 7.04
CA VAL A 167 21.14 0.25 7.01
C VAL A 167 21.51 -0.99 7.82
N GLN A 168 22.72 -1.54 7.62
CA GLN A 168 23.22 -2.66 8.40
C GLN A 168 23.27 -2.34 9.90
N LYS A 169 23.67 -1.11 10.26
CA LYS A 169 23.69 -0.68 11.66
C LYS A 169 22.28 -0.64 12.28
N LEU A 170 21.29 -0.09 11.58
CA LEU A 170 19.90 -0.09 12.06
C LEU A 170 19.36 -1.52 12.23
N ALA A 171 19.65 -2.40 11.27
CA ALA A 171 19.22 -3.79 11.33
C ALA A 171 19.89 -4.54 12.50
N HIS A 172 21.19 -4.37 12.69
CA HIS A 172 21.94 -4.91 13.84
C HIS A 172 21.41 -4.37 15.18
N ASP A 173 20.97 -3.12 15.22
CA ASP A 173 20.36 -2.52 16.41
C ASP A 173 18.96 -3.08 16.70
N GLY A 174 18.40 -3.96 15.84
CA GLY A 174 17.15 -4.67 16.05
C GLY A 174 15.92 -4.00 15.43
N HIS A 175 16.11 -3.01 14.56
CA HIS A 175 15.04 -2.44 13.74
C HIS A 175 14.68 -3.38 12.58
N GLU A 176 13.42 -3.33 12.15
CA GLU A 176 12.95 -4.13 11.01
C GLU A 176 13.31 -3.43 9.68
N MET A 177 13.82 -4.20 8.72
CA MET A 177 14.13 -3.72 7.38
C MET A 177 13.17 -4.36 6.37
N ALA A 178 12.49 -3.53 5.59
CA ALA A 178 11.49 -3.91 4.60
C ALA A 178 11.79 -3.26 3.25
N THR A 179 11.24 -3.82 2.16
CA THR A 179 11.48 -3.29 0.80
C THR A 179 10.54 -2.15 0.45
N GLY A 180 11.10 -1.02 0.01
CA GLY A 180 10.41 0.12 -0.58
C GLY A 180 10.77 0.34 -2.04
N THR A 181 11.07 -0.69 -2.84
CA THR A 181 11.50 -0.63 -4.26
C THR A 181 12.89 -0.06 -4.53
N ILE A 182 13.44 -0.34 -5.71
CA ILE A 182 14.75 0.18 -6.14
C ILE A 182 14.58 1.63 -6.61
N SER A 183 13.72 1.85 -7.60
CA SER A 183 13.71 3.11 -8.35
C SER A 183 12.66 4.11 -7.90
N GLN A 184 11.70 3.70 -7.06
CA GLN A 184 10.54 4.53 -6.69
C GLN A 184 9.80 5.09 -7.92
N GLN A 185 9.74 4.32 -9.03
CA GLN A 185 9.16 4.80 -10.28
C GLN A 185 7.67 5.13 -10.15
N GLN A 186 7.28 6.23 -10.78
CA GLN A 186 5.86 6.55 -10.95
C GLN A 186 5.20 5.60 -11.94
N GLY A 187 3.97 5.18 -11.66
CA GLY A 187 3.24 4.27 -12.54
C GLY A 187 3.52 2.79 -12.29
N LEU A 188 4.32 2.44 -11.27
CA LEU A 188 4.59 1.03 -10.92
C LEU A 188 3.30 0.23 -10.72
N GLN A 189 2.25 0.87 -10.22
CA GLN A 189 0.95 0.23 -9.97
C GLN A 189 0.27 -0.39 -11.20
N ASP A 190 0.67 0.03 -12.40
CA ASP A 190 0.15 -0.47 -13.68
C ASP A 190 1.18 -1.32 -14.45
N LYS A 191 2.32 -1.64 -13.85
CA LYS A 191 3.39 -2.48 -14.44
C LYS A 191 3.14 -3.98 -14.26
N GLY A 192 3.89 -4.78 -15.04
CA GLY A 192 3.78 -6.23 -15.07
C GLY A 192 4.57 -6.93 -13.96
N TYR A 193 4.47 -8.26 -13.96
CA TYR A 193 5.06 -9.13 -12.94
C TYR A 193 6.59 -8.95 -12.86
N GLU A 194 7.27 -8.92 -14.01
CA GLU A 194 8.73 -8.79 -14.08
C GLU A 194 9.23 -7.46 -13.51
N GLU A 195 8.51 -6.36 -13.76
CA GLU A 195 8.87 -5.07 -13.16
C GLU A 195 8.68 -5.06 -11.65
N TRP A 196 7.56 -5.59 -11.15
CA TRP A 196 7.32 -5.72 -9.70
C TRP A 196 8.36 -6.62 -9.02
N ALA A 197 8.71 -7.74 -9.66
CA ALA A 197 9.75 -8.64 -9.17
C ALA A 197 11.13 -7.94 -9.17
N GLY A 198 11.48 -7.23 -10.23
CA GLY A 198 12.72 -6.45 -10.31
C GLY A 198 12.83 -5.39 -9.22
N GLU A 199 11.73 -4.69 -8.92
CA GLU A 199 11.71 -3.65 -7.88
C GLU A 199 11.79 -4.22 -6.47
N MET A 200 10.95 -5.21 -6.15
CA MET A 200 10.85 -5.74 -4.79
C MET A 200 11.96 -6.72 -4.48
N ILE A 201 12.13 -7.74 -5.33
CA ILE A 201 13.12 -8.80 -5.10
C ILE A 201 14.53 -8.25 -5.32
N GLY A 202 14.70 -7.39 -6.31
CA GLY A 202 15.96 -6.68 -6.51
C GLY A 202 16.35 -5.86 -5.28
N MET A 203 15.42 -5.10 -4.68
CA MET A 203 15.73 -4.34 -3.46
C MET A 203 16.11 -5.26 -2.29
N ARG A 204 15.40 -6.39 -2.12
CA ARG A 204 15.74 -7.42 -1.14
C ARG A 204 17.16 -7.98 -1.38
N GLU A 205 17.55 -8.24 -2.62
CA GLU A 205 18.89 -8.71 -2.97
C GLU A 205 19.99 -7.67 -2.72
N ILE A 206 19.71 -6.39 -3.01
CA ILE A 206 20.64 -5.29 -2.74
C ILE A 206 20.90 -5.21 -1.22
N MET A 207 19.85 -5.23 -0.38
CA MET A 207 20.02 -5.24 1.08
C MET A 207 20.79 -6.47 1.56
N ARG A 208 20.46 -7.64 1.01
CA ARG A 208 21.18 -8.88 1.35
C ARG A 208 22.66 -8.78 1.05
N LYS A 209 23.01 -8.26 -0.12
CA LYS A 209 24.40 -8.17 -0.56
C LYS A 209 25.17 -7.07 0.16
N PHE A 210 24.59 -5.88 0.30
CA PHE A 210 25.35 -4.68 0.71
C PHE A 210 25.14 -4.30 2.19
N SER A 211 24.12 -4.83 2.86
CA SER A 211 23.92 -4.70 4.31
C SER A 211 24.02 -6.02 5.08
N ASN A 212 24.27 -7.14 4.39
CA ASN A 212 24.41 -8.46 4.99
C ASN A 212 23.19 -8.89 5.85
N ILE A 213 21.99 -8.52 5.41
CA ILE A 213 20.71 -8.90 6.02
C ILE A 213 20.17 -10.13 5.28
N SER A 214 19.72 -11.16 5.97
CA SER A 214 19.23 -12.36 5.29
C SER A 214 17.89 -12.12 4.58
N ARG A 215 17.58 -12.91 3.54
CA ARG A 215 16.28 -12.82 2.84
C ARG A 215 15.11 -13.05 3.77
N SER A 216 15.27 -13.98 4.72
CA SER A 216 14.28 -14.34 5.74
C SER A 216 14.00 -13.25 6.76
N GLU A 217 14.85 -12.22 6.85
CA GLU A 217 14.62 -11.06 7.72
C GLU A 217 13.88 -9.92 7.01
N VAL A 218 13.93 -9.88 5.67
CA VAL A 218 13.28 -8.83 4.86
C VAL A 218 11.95 -9.35 4.35
N VAL A 219 10.94 -9.37 5.21
CA VAL A 219 9.64 -10.02 4.95
C VAL A 219 8.51 -9.06 4.61
N GLY A 220 8.74 -7.76 4.77
CA GLY A 220 7.77 -6.70 4.51
C GLY A 220 8.02 -5.95 3.20
N ALA A 221 6.95 -5.51 2.56
CA ALA A 221 6.98 -4.63 1.39
C ALA A 221 6.08 -3.41 1.56
N ARG A 222 6.44 -2.32 0.87
CA ARG A 222 5.61 -1.13 0.69
C ARG A 222 5.80 -0.57 -0.71
N ALA A 223 4.70 -0.38 -1.42
CA ALA A 223 4.66 0.21 -2.74
C ALA A 223 4.94 1.72 -2.67
N PRO A 224 5.60 2.28 -3.69
CA PRO A 224 5.89 3.70 -3.75
C PRO A 224 4.59 4.51 -3.81
N PHE A 225 4.57 5.66 -3.13
CA PHE A 225 3.45 6.62 -3.11
C PHE A 225 2.11 6.06 -2.62
N LEU A 226 2.10 4.94 -1.88
CA LEU A 226 0.89 4.22 -1.45
C LEU A 226 -0.07 3.92 -2.60
N LYS A 227 0.52 3.49 -3.73
CA LYS A 227 -0.22 3.00 -4.90
C LYS A 227 0.07 1.50 -5.08
N PRO A 228 -0.76 0.62 -4.47
CA PRO A 228 -0.59 -0.82 -4.63
C PRO A 228 -0.70 -1.25 -6.11
N GLY A 229 -0.02 -2.31 -6.50
CA GLY A 229 0.07 -2.83 -7.87
C GLY A 229 -1.01 -3.82 -8.26
N ARG A 230 -2.27 -3.53 -7.94
CA ARG A 230 -3.44 -4.36 -8.26
C ARG A 230 -3.22 -5.78 -7.77
N ASN A 231 -3.37 -6.79 -8.63
CA ASN A 231 -3.07 -8.19 -8.29
C ASN A 231 -1.60 -8.54 -8.51
N THR A 232 -0.89 -7.79 -9.35
CA THR A 232 0.47 -8.10 -9.79
C THR A 232 1.46 -8.00 -8.63
N GLN A 233 1.39 -6.92 -7.84
CA GLN A 233 2.25 -6.76 -6.66
C GLN A 233 2.11 -7.94 -5.72
N PHE A 234 0.89 -8.24 -5.29
CA PHE A 234 0.63 -9.26 -4.27
C PHE A 234 0.96 -10.66 -4.79
N LYS A 235 0.82 -10.90 -6.09
CA LYS A 235 1.30 -12.16 -6.70
C LYS A 235 2.82 -12.31 -6.58
N VAL A 236 3.58 -11.25 -6.85
CA VAL A 236 5.04 -11.25 -6.65
C VAL A 236 5.39 -11.44 -5.17
N LEU A 237 4.69 -10.77 -4.26
CA LEU A 237 4.96 -10.91 -2.83
C LEU A 237 4.72 -12.35 -2.35
N GLU A 238 3.61 -12.98 -2.76
CA GLU A 238 3.28 -14.39 -2.49
C GLU A 238 4.34 -15.34 -3.06
N ASP A 239 4.69 -15.20 -4.34
CA ASP A 239 5.63 -16.10 -5.03
C ASP A 239 7.06 -16.06 -4.48
N PHE A 240 7.44 -15.00 -3.79
CA PHE A 240 8.77 -14.81 -3.19
C PHE A 240 8.73 -14.76 -1.66
N GLY A 241 7.68 -15.30 -1.04
CA GLY A 241 7.64 -15.53 0.40
C GLY A 241 7.73 -14.26 1.26
N TYR A 242 7.20 -13.13 0.77
CA TYR A 242 6.89 -12.01 1.67
C TYR A 242 5.77 -12.40 2.63
N ILE A 243 5.85 -11.89 3.86
CA ILE A 243 4.83 -12.14 4.88
C ILE A 243 3.74 -11.07 4.79
N TYR A 244 4.13 -9.83 4.50
CA TYR A 244 3.16 -8.73 4.49
C TYR A 244 3.47 -7.63 3.46
N ASP A 245 2.39 -7.00 3.02
CA ASP A 245 2.39 -5.69 2.38
C ASP A 245 1.87 -4.63 3.35
N SER A 246 2.32 -3.39 3.17
CA SER A 246 1.78 -2.23 3.86
C SER A 246 1.70 -1.10 2.86
N SER A 247 0.76 -1.20 1.92
CA SER A 247 0.58 -0.22 0.84
C SER A 247 -0.86 0.25 0.70
N VAL A 248 -1.83 -0.45 1.31
CA VAL A 248 -3.25 -0.19 1.11
C VAL A 248 -3.72 0.89 2.09
N GLY A 249 -4.06 2.06 1.54
CA GLY A 249 -4.65 3.16 2.29
C GLY A 249 -6.12 2.92 2.66
N VAL A 250 -6.46 3.17 3.92
CA VAL A 250 -7.82 3.18 4.46
C VAL A 250 -8.33 4.63 4.50
N PRO A 251 -9.59 4.89 4.13
CA PRO A 251 -10.19 6.20 4.35
C PRO A 251 -10.21 6.58 5.86
N PRO A 252 -10.47 7.86 6.19
CA PRO A 252 -10.55 8.30 7.57
C PRO A 252 -11.83 7.75 8.20
N LEU A 253 -11.67 6.68 8.98
CA LEU A 253 -12.74 6.01 9.71
C LEU A 253 -12.62 6.30 11.21
N PRO A 254 -13.76 6.42 11.93
CA PRO A 254 -13.74 6.63 13.37
C PRO A 254 -13.19 5.43 14.13
N ILE A 255 -13.42 4.21 13.62
CA ILE A 255 -12.86 2.97 14.14
C ILE A 255 -11.79 2.52 13.15
N PRO A 256 -10.51 2.46 13.56
CA PRO A 256 -9.43 2.04 12.68
C PRO A 256 -9.51 0.56 12.31
N VAL A 257 -8.96 0.22 11.15
CA VAL A 257 -8.93 -1.15 10.61
C VAL A 257 -7.69 -1.88 11.12
N TRP A 258 -7.88 -3.10 11.65
CA TRP A 258 -6.81 -4.03 12.01
C TRP A 258 -6.14 -4.63 10.78
N PRO A 259 -4.86 -5.04 10.85
CA PRO A 259 -4.24 -5.87 9.82
C PRO A 259 -5.05 -7.12 9.54
N TYR A 260 -5.05 -7.57 8.28
CA TYR A 260 -5.85 -8.70 7.81
C TYR A 260 -5.09 -9.47 6.74
N THR A 261 -5.45 -10.73 6.51
CA THR A 261 -4.89 -11.50 5.39
C THR A 261 -5.71 -11.31 4.12
N LEU A 262 -5.04 -11.46 2.98
CA LEU A 262 -5.62 -11.29 1.65
C LEU A 262 -6.26 -12.57 1.11
N ASP A 263 -6.55 -13.55 1.97
CA ASP A 263 -7.39 -14.72 1.65
C ASP A 263 -8.78 -14.29 1.15
N TYR A 264 -9.29 -13.19 1.70
CA TYR A 264 -10.62 -12.62 1.40
C TYR A 264 -10.52 -11.19 0.90
N LYS A 265 -11.63 -10.70 0.36
CA LYS A 265 -11.79 -9.32 -0.11
C LYS A 265 -11.53 -8.34 1.02
N ILE A 266 -10.77 -7.28 0.72
CA ILE A 266 -10.54 -6.15 1.61
C ILE A 266 -11.87 -5.58 2.16
N ALA A 267 -11.88 -5.29 3.47
CA ALA A 267 -13.10 -4.92 4.19
C ALA A 267 -13.41 -3.41 4.17
N HIS A 268 -12.62 -2.61 3.46
CA HIS A 268 -12.77 -1.16 3.37
C HIS A 268 -12.63 -0.67 1.93
N GLU A 269 -12.92 0.61 1.72
CA GLU A 269 -12.77 1.24 0.41
C GLU A 269 -11.31 1.30 -0.03
N CYS A 270 -11.06 0.98 -1.29
CA CYS A 270 -9.75 1.16 -1.93
C CYS A 270 -9.58 2.59 -2.43
N LYS A 271 -9.06 3.49 -1.57
CA LYS A 271 -8.86 4.91 -1.93
C LYS A 271 -7.91 5.10 -3.12
N ALA A 272 -6.92 4.22 -3.27
CA ALA A 272 -5.94 4.28 -4.36
C ALA A 272 -6.49 3.81 -5.73
N GLY A 273 -7.60 3.06 -5.76
CA GLY A 273 -8.15 2.46 -6.98
C GLY A 273 -7.32 1.31 -7.58
N THR A 274 -6.25 0.89 -6.90
CA THR A 274 -5.27 -0.08 -7.40
C THR A 274 -4.99 -1.20 -6.40
N CYS A 275 -5.91 -1.45 -5.47
CA CYS A 275 -5.83 -2.53 -4.48
C CYS A 275 -6.05 -3.91 -5.14
N PRO A 276 -5.67 -5.01 -4.48
CA PRO A 276 -5.90 -6.35 -5.01
C PRO A 276 -7.40 -6.68 -5.06
N THR A 277 -7.78 -7.48 -6.05
CA THR A 277 -9.15 -7.98 -6.23
C THR A 277 -9.24 -9.50 -6.15
N LYS A 278 -8.12 -10.20 -6.26
CA LYS A 278 -7.97 -11.65 -6.10
C LYS A 278 -7.57 -12.01 -4.68
N SER A 279 -7.68 -13.29 -4.34
CA SER A 279 -7.19 -13.84 -3.08
C SER A 279 -5.69 -14.16 -3.16
N PHE A 280 -4.96 -13.82 -2.09
CA PHE A 280 -3.55 -14.15 -1.87
C PHE A 280 -3.41 -14.77 -0.47
N PRO A 281 -3.73 -16.08 -0.33
CA PRO A 281 -3.82 -16.73 0.97
C PRO A 281 -2.56 -16.60 1.82
N GLY A 282 -2.73 -16.20 3.08
CA GLY A 282 -1.63 -16.05 4.04
C GLY A 282 -0.74 -14.82 3.87
N LEU A 283 -0.91 -14.03 2.80
CA LEU A 283 -0.25 -12.72 2.67
C LEU A 283 -1.00 -11.68 3.50
N TRP A 284 -0.31 -11.03 4.43
CA TRP A 284 -0.90 -10.00 5.29
C TRP A 284 -0.90 -8.64 4.62
N GLU A 285 -1.97 -7.88 4.80
CA GLU A 285 -1.99 -6.43 4.61
C GLU A 285 -1.95 -5.74 5.97
N VAL A 286 -1.00 -4.82 6.14
CA VAL A 286 -0.92 -3.92 7.29
C VAL A 286 -1.39 -2.54 6.82
N PRO A 287 -2.69 -2.24 6.99
CA PRO A 287 -3.34 -1.14 6.30
C PRO A 287 -2.93 0.22 6.87
N PHE A 288 -2.92 1.22 5.99
CA PHE A 288 -2.66 2.62 6.34
C PHE A 288 -3.95 3.30 6.78
N ASN A 289 -4.24 3.29 8.08
CA ASN A 289 -5.31 4.09 8.64
C ASN A 289 -4.98 5.58 8.51
N ALA A 290 -5.78 6.33 7.73
CA ALA A 290 -5.55 7.76 7.56
C ALA A 290 -5.63 8.49 8.90
N HIS A 291 -4.64 9.35 9.17
CA HIS A 291 -4.60 10.21 10.34
C HIS A 291 -5.50 11.42 10.17
N TYR A 292 -6.22 11.79 11.23
CA TYR A 292 -7.01 13.00 11.31
C TYR A 292 -7.46 13.26 12.76
N VAL A 293 -7.82 14.52 13.04
CA VAL A 293 -8.45 14.94 14.30
C VAL A 293 -9.87 15.45 14.05
N ALA A 294 -10.70 15.51 15.10
CA ALA A 294 -12.11 15.88 14.97
C ALA A 294 -12.30 17.32 14.45
N THR A 295 -11.35 18.21 14.73
CA THR A 295 -11.31 19.59 14.24
C THR A 295 -10.98 19.69 12.76
N TYR A 296 -10.57 18.59 12.11
CA TYR A 296 -10.04 18.54 10.75
C TYR A 296 -8.74 19.34 10.54
N GLU A 297 -8.11 19.81 11.61
CA GLU A 297 -6.79 20.41 11.54
C GLU A 297 -5.77 19.40 11.02
N GLY A 298 -4.89 19.82 10.09
CA GLY A 298 -3.97 18.91 9.40
C GLY A 298 -4.59 18.14 8.22
N GLY A 299 -5.91 18.06 8.11
CA GLY A 299 -6.61 17.35 7.04
C GLY A 299 -6.63 15.83 7.21
N HIS A 300 -6.67 15.10 6.10
CA HIS A 300 -6.69 13.63 6.07
C HIS A 300 -5.43 13.12 5.39
N CYS A 301 -4.54 12.52 6.18
CA CYS A 301 -3.17 12.26 5.77
C CYS A 301 -2.79 10.80 6.05
N PRO A 302 -2.42 10.01 5.02
CA PRO A 302 -1.84 8.69 5.22
C PRO A 302 -0.44 8.74 5.83
N TYR A 303 0.36 9.73 5.45
CA TYR A 303 1.66 10.02 6.06
C TYR A 303 1.59 11.21 6.99
N LEU A 304 2.28 11.14 8.13
CA LEU A 304 2.27 12.24 9.11
C LEU A 304 2.87 13.53 8.53
N ASP A 305 3.89 13.44 7.67
CA ASP A 305 4.47 14.62 7.00
C ASP A 305 3.57 15.22 5.90
N GLN A 306 2.48 14.55 5.53
CA GLN A 306 1.46 15.09 4.64
C GLN A 306 0.32 15.79 5.38
N CYS A 307 0.26 15.66 6.71
CA CYS A 307 -0.67 16.42 7.52
C CYS A 307 -0.24 17.88 7.50
N VAL A 308 -1.16 18.78 7.13
CA VAL A 308 -0.87 20.22 7.06
C VAL A 308 -0.97 20.82 8.45
N LEU A 309 0.01 20.50 9.29
CA LEU A 309 0.17 21.10 10.61
C LEU A 309 0.87 22.45 10.42
N HIS A 310 0.09 23.53 10.44
CA HIS A 310 0.63 24.90 10.33
C HIS A 310 1.34 25.36 11.62
N ASN A 311 1.58 24.45 12.56
CA ASN A 311 1.97 24.77 13.92
C ASN A 311 3.47 24.97 14.02
N HIS A 312 3.85 26.18 14.43
CA HIS A 312 5.20 26.53 14.81
C HIS A 312 5.48 26.22 16.30
N ASP A 313 4.61 25.43 16.95
CA ASP A 313 4.77 24.98 18.32
C ASP A 313 4.75 23.45 18.41
N SER A 314 5.67 22.92 19.21
CA SER A 314 5.77 21.50 19.54
C SER A 314 4.67 21.00 20.47
N ASP A 315 4.05 21.88 21.27
CA ASP A 315 2.94 21.49 22.15
C ASP A 315 1.65 21.24 21.34
N ASP A 316 1.36 22.07 20.33
CA ASP A 316 0.22 21.82 19.44
C ASP A 316 0.39 20.51 18.66
N VAL A 317 1.63 20.18 18.25
CA VAL A 317 1.93 18.89 17.60
C VAL A 317 1.71 17.73 18.56
N LEU A 318 2.08 17.88 19.84
CA LEU A 318 1.81 16.87 20.86
C LEU A 318 0.30 16.64 21.01
N ASP A 319 -0.46 17.72 21.18
CA ASP A 319 -1.91 17.66 21.39
C ASP A 319 -2.60 16.98 20.20
N TRP A 320 -2.19 17.32 18.97
CA TRP A 320 -2.70 16.70 17.76
C TRP A 320 -2.40 15.19 17.72
N LEU A 321 -1.16 14.78 18.02
CA LEU A 321 -0.76 13.37 18.06
C LEU A 321 -1.48 12.58 19.16
N GLN A 322 -1.73 13.21 20.31
CA GLN A 322 -2.51 12.59 21.40
C GLN A 322 -3.97 12.41 21.01
N GLU A 323 -4.58 13.38 20.32
CA GLU A 323 -5.96 13.25 19.85
C GLU A 323 -6.11 12.13 18.83
N ASP A 324 -5.24 12.08 17.82
CA ASP A 324 -5.29 11.00 16.83
C ASP A 324 -4.97 9.63 17.46
N PHE A 325 -4.04 9.56 18.42
CA PHE A 325 -3.78 8.32 19.18
C PHE A 325 -5.00 7.85 19.98
N ARG A 326 -5.73 8.75 20.65
CA ARG A 326 -6.94 8.40 21.43
C ARG A 326 -8.00 7.72 20.57
N ARG A 327 -8.10 8.07 19.28
CA ARG A 327 -9.00 7.40 18.32
C ARG A 327 -8.74 5.89 18.21
N TYR A 328 -7.50 5.44 18.37
CA TYR A 328 -7.15 4.02 18.39
C TYR A 328 -7.35 3.46 19.80
N TYR A 329 -6.79 4.15 20.79
CA TYR A 329 -6.69 3.68 22.17
C TYR A 329 -8.03 3.50 22.88
N GLU A 330 -8.98 4.40 22.62
CA GLU A 330 -10.32 4.40 23.23
C GLU A 330 -11.37 3.62 22.41
N GLN A 331 -10.99 3.08 21.24
CA GLN A 331 -11.87 2.32 20.36
C GLN A 331 -11.50 0.83 20.39
N ASN A 332 -10.89 0.32 19.31
CA ASN A 332 -10.60 -1.10 19.13
C ASN A 332 -9.11 -1.42 19.26
N ARG A 333 -8.27 -0.46 19.67
CA ARG A 333 -6.82 -0.61 19.86
C ARG A 333 -6.06 -1.21 18.67
N ALA A 334 -6.55 -0.99 17.45
CA ALA A 334 -5.81 -1.33 16.25
C ALA A 334 -4.40 -0.71 16.29
N PRO A 335 -3.39 -1.34 15.68
CA PRO A 335 -2.02 -0.82 15.67
C PRO A 335 -1.97 0.62 15.14
N TYR A 336 -1.48 1.54 15.96
CA TYR A 336 -1.29 2.94 15.61
C TYR A 336 0.03 3.09 14.82
N MET A 337 -0.07 3.01 13.49
CA MET A 337 1.08 3.21 12.62
C MET A 337 1.40 4.71 12.52
N MET A 338 2.66 5.08 12.70
CA MET A 338 3.17 6.44 12.49
C MET A 338 4.19 6.40 11.35
N PRO A 339 3.77 6.61 10.10
CA PRO A 339 4.63 6.56 8.93
C PRO A 339 5.25 7.93 8.62
N PHE A 340 6.57 7.96 8.51
CA PHE A 340 7.35 9.19 8.32
C PHE A 340 8.25 9.13 7.10
N HIS A 341 8.37 10.26 6.40
CA HIS A 341 9.54 10.57 5.58
C HIS A 341 10.53 11.45 6.34
N THR A 342 11.72 11.63 5.74
CA THR A 342 12.75 12.53 6.30
C THR A 342 12.26 13.97 6.52
N ASN A 343 11.23 14.42 5.80
CA ASN A 343 10.70 15.78 5.87
C ASN A 343 10.19 16.13 7.27
N TRP A 344 9.55 15.17 7.96
CA TRP A 344 9.08 15.36 9.34
C TRP A 344 10.21 15.80 10.28
N PHE A 345 11.39 15.20 10.13
CA PHE A 345 12.54 15.45 10.98
C PHE A 345 13.36 16.69 10.58
N GLN A 346 13.07 17.30 9.43
CA GLN A 346 13.69 18.56 9.02
C GLN A 346 13.04 19.77 9.70
N ILE A 347 11.80 19.63 10.17
CA ILE A 347 11.05 20.66 10.89
C ILE A 347 11.21 20.41 12.40
N LYS A 348 11.84 21.34 13.10
CA LYS A 348 12.24 21.18 14.51
C LYS A 348 11.05 21.02 15.44
N GLU A 349 9.96 21.71 15.14
CA GLU A 349 8.73 21.73 15.92
C GLU A 349 8.03 20.37 15.84
N LEU A 350 7.99 19.76 14.64
CA LEU A 350 7.48 18.41 14.42
C LEU A 350 8.36 17.34 15.10
N GLU A 351 9.69 17.43 14.96
CA GLU A 351 10.64 16.53 15.65
C GLU A 351 10.44 16.59 17.17
N ARG A 352 10.35 17.80 17.74
CA ARG A 352 10.15 18.00 19.19
C ARG A 352 8.79 17.51 19.67
N GLY A 353 7.73 17.82 18.93
CA GLY A 353 6.37 17.35 19.25
C GLY A 353 6.29 15.82 19.26
N LEU A 354 6.91 15.17 18.27
CA LEU A 354 7.06 13.72 18.25
C LEU A 354 7.82 13.21 19.48
N HIS A 355 8.96 13.80 19.84
CA HIS A 355 9.68 13.38 21.05
C HIS A 355 8.86 13.52 22.33
N LYS A 356 8.05 14.59 22.46
CA LYS A 356 7.11 14.74 23.58
C LYS A 356 6.05 13.64 23.57
N PHE A 357 5.48 13.35 22.41
CA PHE A 357 4.48 12.29 22.25
C PHE A 357 5.03 10.92 22.62
N LEU A 358 6.22 10.57 22.12
CA LEU A 358 6.85 9.28 22.41
C LEU A 358 7.14 9.10 23.90
N HIS A 359 7.55 10.17 24.59
CA HIS A 359 7.74 10.15 26.04
C HIS A 359 6.41 9.90 26.77
N TRP A 360 5.39 10.70 26.47
CA TRP A 360 4.06 10.58 27.05
C TRP A 360 3.44 9.18 26.81
N ALA A 361 3.53 8.67 25.59
CA ALA A 361 3.01 7.35 25.24
C ALA A 361 3.77 6.22 25.95
N SER A 362 5.08 6.37 26.19
CA SER A 362 5.88 5.38 26.92
C SER A 362 5.60 5.32 28.43
N GLU A 363 4.91 6.31 29.01
CA GLU A 363 4.51 6.31 30.42
C GLU A 363 3.27 5.43 30.69
N GLN A 364 2.58 4.98 29.65
CA GLN A 364 1.40 4.12 29.75
C GLN A 364 1.81 2.64 29.79
N GLU A 365 1.27 1.88 30.75
CA GLU A 365 1.71 0.50 31.03
C GLU A 365 1.30 -0.53 29.95
N ASP A 366 0.30 -0.22 29.15
CA ASP A 366 -0.29 -1.07 28.11
C ASP A 366 0.03 -0.61 26.67
N VAL A 367 0.92 0.38 26.52
CA VAL A 367 1.37 0.90 25.22
C VAL A 367 2.73 0.31 24.84
N TRP A 368 2.84 -0.17 23.60
CA TRP A 368 4.01 -0.91 23.11
C TRP A 368 4.48 -0.39 21.77
N PHE A 369 5.75 0.02 21.69
CA PHE A 369 6.40 0.38 20.43
C PHE A 369 7.03 -0.85 19.79
N VAL A 370 6.44 -1.31 18.70
CA VAL A 370 6.81 -2.57 18.05
C VAL A 370 7.07 -2.39 16.57
N THR A 371 7.90 -3.27 16.02
CA THR A 371 8.05 -3.42 14.56
C THR A 371 6.77 -3.99 13.93
N VAL A 372 6.63 -3.89 12.62
CA VAL A 372 5.44 -4.40 11.93
C VAL A 372 5.36 -5.93 12.04
N THR A 373 6.50 -6.62 11.87
CA THR A 373 6.57 -8.06 12.09
C THR A 373 6.19 -8.43 13.52
N GLN A 374 6.63 -7.68 14.55
CA GLN A 374 6.24 -7.95 15.94
C GLN A 374 4.74 -7.77 16.19
N ALA A 375 4.12 -6.76 15.56
CA ALA A 375 2.68 -6.57 15.63
C ALA A 375 1.94 -7.75 15.00
N LEU A 376 2.35 -8.18 13.79
CA LEU A 376 1.78 -9.35 13.12
C LEU A 376 1.97 -10.65 13.92
N THR A 377 3.13 -10.83 14.58
CA THR A 377 3.35 -11.98 15.47
C THR A 377 2.40 -11.96 16.67
N TRP A 378 2.05 -10.80 17.20
CA TRP A 378 1.00 -10.72 18.24
C TRP A 378 -0.39 -11.00 17.66
N ILE A 379 -0.70 -10.50 16.47
CA ILE A 379 -2.00 -10.74 15.82
C ILE A 379 -2.23 -12.23 15.52
N THR A 380 -1.17 -12.95 15.14
CA THR A 380 -1.24 -14.40 14.88
C THR A 380 -1.40 -15.24 16.16
N GLU A 381 -0.96 -14.71 17.31
CA GLU A 381 -1.12 -15.34 18.63
C GLU A 381 -1.51 -14.29 19.70
N PRO A 382 -2.77 -13.82 19.70
CA PRO A 382 -3.19 -12.71 20.56
C PRO A 382 -3.08 -13.05 22.05
N ARG A 383 -2.54 -12.10 22.82
CA ARG A 383 -2.36 -12.22 24.27
C ARG A 383 -2.78 -10.93 24.97
N SER A 384 -3.42 -11.06 26.13
CA SER A 384 -3.79 -9.90 26.96
C SER A 384 -2.55 -9.07 27.34
N ALA A 385 -2.71 -7.75 27.34
CA ALA A 385 -1.69 -6.75 27.66
C ALA A 385 -0.91 -7.09 28.95
N SER A 386 -1.61 -7.59 29.98
CA SER A 386 -1.04 -7.98 31.27
C SER A 386 0.03 -9.08 31.20
N THR A 387 0.04 -9.87 30.12
CA THR A 387 0.94 -11.03 29.96
C THR A 387 2.17 -10.74 29.08
N LEU A 388 2.26 -9.55 28.48
CA LEU A 388 3.24 -9.24 27.43
C LEU A 388 4.66 -8.96 27.93
N ASN A 389 4.83 -8.68 29.22
CA ASN A 389 6.15 -8.47 29.82
C ASN A 389 7.12 -9.64 29.59
N ASN A 390 6.60 -10.86 29.49
CA ASN A 390 7.37 -12.07 29.24
C ASN A 390 7.18 -12.65 27.84
N TYR A 391 6.55 -11.91 26.91
CA TYR A 391 6.26 -12.42 25.57
C TYR A 391 7.53 -12.54 24.74
N GLU A 392 7.87 -13.77 24.35
CA GLU A 392 9.16 -14.11 23.72
C GLU A 392 9.40 -13.33 22.42
N ALA A 393 8.36 -13.19 21.58
CA ALA A 393 8.48 -12.51 20.30
C ALA A 393 8.84 -11.01 20.42
N TRP A 394 8.59 -10.41 21.58
CA TRP A 394 8.86 -8.99 21.86
C TRP A 394 10.09 -8.76 22.75
N LYS A 395 10.81 -9.83 23.11
CA LYS A 395 12.11 -9.69 23.77
C LYS A 395 13.17 -9.14 22.81
N CYS A 396 14.12 -8.41 23.39
CA CYS A 396 15.20 -7.76 22.66
C CYS A 396 16.46 -8.64 22.52
N ASP A 397 16.48 -9.81 23.15
CA ASP A 397 17.60 -10.76 23.12
C ASP A 397 17.53 -11.65 21.86
N LYS A 398 17.54 -11.03 20.67
CA LYS A 398 17.57 -11.77 19.40
C LYS A 398 18.98 -12.30 19.13
N LYS A 399 19.10 -13.61 18.94
CA LYS A 399 20.37 -14.28 18.60
C LYS A 399 20.74 -14.15 17.12
N ASP A 400 19.75 -13.92 16.26
CA ASP A 400 19.89 -13.97 14.80
C ASP A 400 19.87 -12.57 14.17
N LEU A 401 20.45 -11.56 14.85
CA LEU A 401 20.58 -10.21 14.28
C LEU A 401 21.68 -10.19 13.20
N PRO A 402 21.57 -9.29 12.19
CA PRO A 402 22.63 -9.09 11.22
C PRO A 402 23.94 -8.71 11.94
N PRO A 403 25.11 -9.02 11.36
CA PRO A 403 26.37 -8.67 12.00
C PRO A 403 26.52 -7.16 12.11
N ALA A 404 27.26 -6.72 13.13
CA ALA A 404 27.54 -5.32 13.34
C ALA A 404 28.14 -4.68 12.08
N ALA A 405 27.70 -3.45 11.79
CA ALA A 405 28.30 -2.64 10.74
C ALA A 405 29.79 -2.41 11.02
N CYS A 406 30.58 -2.37 9.95
CA CYS A 406 31.99 -2.04 9.96
C CYS A 406 32.26 -0.64 10.53
N ASN A 407 33.43 -0.46 11.15
CA ASN A 407 33.85 0.84 11.68
C ASN A 407 34.18 1.86 10.58
N ILE A 408 34.68 1.38 9.43
CA ILE A 408 35.03 2.19 8.25
C ILE A 408 34.35 1.55 7.05
N SER A 409 33.37 2.26 6.47
CA SER A 409 32.65 1.84 5.27
C SER A 409 33.51 2.05 4.01
N ASN A 410 33.32 1.17 3.03
CA ASN A 410 33.84 1.37 1.69
C ASN A 410 33.00 2.43 0.98
N LYS A 411 33.65 3.46 0.43
CA LYS A 411 33.01 4.52 -0.35
C LYS A 411 33.20 4.23 -1.83
N CYS A 412 32.16 3.70 -2.45
CA CYS A 412 32.21 3.22 -3.82
C CYS A 412 31.75 4.32 -4.78
N ALA A 413 32.65 4.81 -5.63
CA ALA A 413 32.30 5.67 -6.75
C ALA A 413 31.97 4.79 -7.96
N LEU A 414 30.68 4.62 -8.24
CA LEU A 414 30.18 3.61 -9.15
C LEU A 414 29.62 4.25 -10.43
N PRO A 415 29.99 3.75 -11.62
CA PRO A 415 29.37 4.20 -12.86
C PRO A 415 27.89 3.78 -12.88
N PHE A 416 27.03 4.70 -13.31
CA PHE A 416 25.60 4.48 -13.43
C PHE A 416 25.06 5.17 -14.68
N LYS A 417 24.38 4.42 -15.55
CA LYS A 417 23.66 4.99 -16.68
C LYS A 417 22.16 4.83 -16.40
N HIS A 418 21.49 5.93 -16.08
CA HIS A 418 20.06 5.91 -15.83
C HIS A 418 19.32 5.51 -17.13
N PRO A 419 18.26 4.68 -17.07
CA PRO A 419 17.54 4.24 -18.26
C PRO A 419 17.03 5.39 -19.14
N ASP A 420 16.61 6.50 -18.52
CA ASP A 420 16.08 7.68 -19.21
C ASP A 420 17.17 8.66 -19.70
N THR A 421 18.44 8.41 -19.42
CA THR A 421 19.54 9.31 -19.81
C THR A 421 20.54 8.63 -20.75
N ASN A 422 21.07 9.43 -21.67
CA ASN A 422 22.09 8.97 -22.62
C ASN A 422 23.53 9.12 -22.12
N PHE A 423 23.73 9.61 -20.90
CA PHE A 423 25.05 9.78 -20.31
C PHE A 423 25.23 8.91 -19.08
N THR A 424 26.46 8.46 -18.85
CA THR A 424 26.85 7.76 -17.63
C THR A 424 27.26 8.79 -16.59
N ASP A 425 26.65 8.71 -15.41
CA ASP A 425 26.97 9.50 -14.24
C ASP A 425 27.72 8.64 -13.20
N THR A 426 28.23 9.27 -12.14
CA THR A 426 28.78 8.57 -10.99
C THR A 426 27.80 8.62 -9.83
N ARG A 427 27.49 7.46 -9.25
CA ARG A 427 26.72 7.35 -8.00
C ARG A 427 27.65 6.87 -6.90
N TYR A 428 27.52 7.50 -5.73
CA TYR A 428 28.26 7.10 -4.54
C TYR A 428 27.41 6.16 -3.70
N MET A 429 27.98 5.01 -3.33
CA MET A 429 27.34 4.05 -2.45
C MET A 429 28.30 3.67 -1.32
N GLU A 430 27.81 3.62 -0.10
CA GLU A 430 28.59 3.17 1.06
C GLU A 430 28.10 1.82 1.56
N THR A 431 29.03 0.90 1.80
CA THR A 431 28.74 -0.47 2.28
C THR A 431 29.93 -1.01 3.08
N CYS A 432 29.69 -2.01 3.92
CA CYS A 432 30.74 -2.78 4.59
C CYS A 432 31.29 -3.94 3.74
N THR A 433 30.72 -4.16 2.56
CA THR A 433 31.14 -5.19 1.62
C THR A 433 32.02 -4.61 0.52
N GLU A 434 32.62 -5.46 -0.31
CA GLU A 434 33.44 -5.00 -1.44
C GLU A 434 32.61 -4.16 -2.42
N CYS A 435 33.23 -3.12 -2.97
CA CYS A 435 32.57 -2.26 -3.96
C CYS A 435 32.18 -3.07 -5.21
N PRO A 436 30.94 -2.95 -5.69
CA PRO A 436 30.54 -3.57 -6.95
C PRO A 436 31.22 -2.88 -8.14
N ASN A 437 31.10 -3.48 -9.33
CA ASN A 437 31.68 -2.92 -10.56
C ASN A 437 30.86 -1.74 -11.11
N GLN A 438 29.55 -1.77 -10.90
CA GLN A 438 28.62 -0.72 -11.31
C GLN A 438 27.60 -0.45 -10.19
N TYR A 439 26.89 0.66 -10.30
CA TYR A 439 25.82 0.98 -9.38
C TYR A 439 24.70 -0.06 -9.53
N PRO A 440 24.32 -0.79 -8.45
CA PRO A 440 23.23 -1.75 -8.52
C PRO A 440 21.94 -1.11 -9.03
N TRP A 441 21.17 -1.82 -9.85
CA TRP A 441 19.90 -1.30 -10.35
C TRP A 441 18.98 -2.44 -10.81
N LEU A 442 17.85 -2.08 -11.40
CA LEU A 442 16.91 -3.02 -12.01
C LEU A 442 17.63 -3.93 -13.03
N GLY A 443 17.51 -5.25 -12.82
CA GLY A 443 18.14 -6.28 -13.66
C GLY A 443 19.62 -6.59 -13.34
N ASP A 444 20.24 -5.87 -12.39
CA ASP A 444 21.60 -6.15 -11.87
C ASP A 444 21.72 -5.65 -10.41
N SER A 445 20.94 -6.23 -9.51
CA SER A 445 20.98 -5.97 -8.06
C SER A 445 22.36 -6.25 -7.46
N GLY A 446 23.19 -7.04 -8.14
CA GLY A 446 24.56 -7.33 -7.76
C GLY A 446 25.56 -6.22 -8.12
N GLY A 447 25.23 -5.27 -8.99
CA GLY A 447 26.16 -4.26 -9.51
C GLY A 447 27.33 -4.88 -10.28
N THR A 448 27.08 -5.93 -11.05
CA THR A 448 28.10 -6.71 -11.75
C THR A 448 28.55 -6.08 -13.07
N GLY A 449 27.72 -5.22 -13.66
CA GLY A 449 27.91 -4.59 -14.95
C GLY A 449 27.43 -5.42 -16.14
N ILE A 450 26.65 -6.48 -15.88
CA ILE A 450 26.05 -7.34 -16.90
C ILE A 450 24.54 -7.05 -16.93
N PRO A 451 24.02 -6.40 -17.98
CA PRO A 451 22.58 -6.08 -18.08
C PRO A 451 21.70 -7.34 -18.04
N GLY A 452 20.60 -7.29 -17.30
CA GLY A 452 19.62 -8.38 -17.23
C GLY A 452 20.17 -9.68 -16.64
N LYS A 453 21.19 -9.58 -15.79
CA LYS A 453 21.80 -10.73 -15.12
C LYS A 453 20.86 -11.37 -14.11
N ASP A 454 20.06 -10.53 -13.46
CA ASP A 454 19.13 -11.01 -12.46
C ASP A 454 17.98 -11.75 -13.14
N ASN A 455 17.83 -13.02 -12.75
CA ASN A 455 16.67 -13.82 -13.07
C ASN A 455 16.08 -14.30 -11.75
N TYR A 456 14.93 -13.74 -11.38
CA TYR A 456 14.28 -14.05 -10.12
C TYR A 456 13.35 -15.24 -10.32
N ILE A 457 13.75 -16.39 -9.78
CA ILE A 457 12.94 -17.61 -9.78
C ILE A 457 12.07 -17.61 -8.52
N PRO A 458 10.72 -17.67 -8.64
CA PRO A 458 9.79 -17.84 -7.52
C PRO A 458 10.17 -18.99 -6.58
N ASP A 459 9.88 -18.84 -5.29
CA ASP A 459 10.23 -19.84 -4.28
C ASP A 459 9.41 -21.13 -4.40
N ASN A 460 8.19 -21.04 -4.92
CA ASN A 460 7.36 -22.21 -5.26
C ASN A 460 7.86 -23.03 -6.47
N LEU A 461 8.82 -22.49 -7.24
CA LEU A 461 9.43 -23.15 -8.40
C LEU A 461 10.88 -23.61 -8.15
N LYS A 462 11.43 -23.36 -6.95
CA LYS A 462 12.73 -23.86 -6.51
C LYS A 462 12.59 -25.21 -5.82
#